data_AF-A0A7S4C0Y4-F1
#
_entry.id   AF-A0A7S4C0Y4-F1
#
_cell.length_a   1.000
_cell.length_b   1.000
_cell.length_c   1.000
_cell.angle_alpha   90.00
_cell.angle_beta   90.00
_cell.angle_gamma   90.00
#
_symmetry.space_group_name_H-M   'P 1'
#
loop_
_entity.id
_entity.type
_entity.pdbx_description
1 polymer ?
#
loop_
_entity_poly.entity_id
_entity_poly.type
_entity_poly.pdbx_seq_one_letter_code
_entity_poly.pdbx_strand_id
1 'polypeptide(L)'
;AAQAAAEAMPHELHAAAERGDGAAVQALLEAGHDPTLRHVKYKFRPPFDVATSKEARNAFRRYMALHEEQWDWHAAHVPAGMTEEQQAEKEERERAKAKEKKKRAEKAKKERKRAEEEVRTQAATKLHAAMGGENVEALTAAMQEAARVGCSNDEVEAARAKIDKLLKDSADPEVQRQRQRALRAAAAEARLNGCSAR
;
A
#
# COMPACT_ATOMS: atom_id res chain seq x y z
N ALA A 1 45.15 -34.51 -14.49
CA ALA A 1 45.38 -33.98 -13.13
C ALA A 1 46.19 -32.69 -13.13
N ALA A 2 47.35 -32.61 -13.79
CA ALA A 2 48.19 -31.40 -13.82
C ALA A 2 47.60 -30.19 -14.57
N GLN A 3 46.78 -30.40 -15.60
CA GLN A 3 46.11 -29.30 -16.34
C GLN A 3 45.04 -28.59 -15.49
N ALA A 4 44.37 -29.30 -14.58
CA ALA A 4 43.39 -28.70 -13.67
C ALA A 4 44.07 -27.77 -12.63
N ALA A 5 45.27 -28.12 -12.17
CA ALA A 5 46.05 -27.28 -11.26
C ALA A 5 46.68 -26.04 -11.94
N ALA A 6 46.96 -26.11 -13.25
CA ALA A 6 47.49 -24.98 -14.02
C ALA A 6 46.39 -23.98 -14.44
N GLU A 7 45.15 -24.45 -14.68
CA GLU A 7 44.00 -23.56 -14.81
C GLU A 7 43.57 -22.98 -13.45
N ALA A 8 43.72 -23.70 -12.34
CA ALA A 8 43.25 -23.28 -11.01
C ALA A 8 43.82 -21.95 -10.48
N MET A 9 45.05 -21.56 -10.84
CA MET A 9 45.83 -20.67 -9.98
C MET A 9 45.58 -19.14 -10.09
N PRO A 10 44.68 -18.60 -10.94
CA PRO A 10 44.09 -17.28 -10.62
C PRO A 10 42.61 -17.07 -11.01
N HIS A 11 41.89 -18.08 -11.54
CA HIS A 11 40.55 -17.86 -12.09
C HIS A 11 39.39 -18.45 -11.28
N GLU A 12 39.64 -19.33 -10.30
CA GLU A 12 38.58 -20.00 -9.53
C GLU A 12 37.78 -19.02 -8.67
N LEU A 13 38.47 -18.09 -7.99
CA LEU A 13 37.85 -17.04 -7.20
C LEU A 13 37.00 -16.09 -8.07
N HIS A 14 37.47 -15.79 -9.29
CA HIS A 14 36.70 -15.01 -10.26
C HIS A 14 35.47 -15.78 -10.76
N ALA A 15 35.58 -17.09 -11.00
CA ALA A 15 34.47 -17.92 -11.45
C ALA A 15 33.41 -18.08 -10.33
N ALA A 16 33.81 -18.21 -9.08
CA ALA A 16 32.89 -18.23 -7.94
C ALA A 16 32.18 -16.88 -7.77
N ALA A 17 32.92 -15.77 -7.92
CA ALA A 17 32.37 -14.42 -7.89
C ALA A 17 31.36 -14.17 -9.03
N GLU A 18 31.66 -14.61 -10.26
CA GLU A 18 30.77 -14.53 -11.42
C GLU A 18 29.47 -15.32 -11.21
N ARG A 19 29.57 -16.53 -10.64
CA ARG A 19 28.41 -17.35 -10.26
C ARG A 19 27.58 -16.72 -9.14
N GLY A 20 28.15 -15.77 -8.40
CA GLY A 20 27.47 -15.10 -7.29
C GLY A 20 27.37 -15.94 -6.02
N ASP A 21 28.16 -17.01 -5.90
CA ASP A 21 28.14 -17.95 -4.78
C ASP A 21 29.06 -17.45 -3.65
N GLY A 22 28.47 -16.83 -2.64
CA GLY A 22 29.20 -16.28 -1.50
C GLY A 22 29.90 -17.33 -0.63
N ALA A 23 29.35 -18.55 -0.53
CA ALA A 23 29.94 -19.61 0.27
C ALA A 23 31.20 -20.16 -0.40
N ALA A 24 31.15 -20.37 -1.73
CA ALA A 24 32.32 -20.77 -2.50
C ALA A 24 33.42 -19.71 -2.47
N VAL A 25 33.07 -18.42 -2.58
CA VAL A 25 34.04 -17.32 -2.46
C VAL A 25 34.71 -17.34 -1.09
N GLN A 26 33.95 -17.50 -0.01
CA GLN A 26 34.52 -17.57 1.35
C GLN A 26 35.48 -18.76 1.50
N ALA A 27 35.08 -19.97 1.08
CA ALA A 27 35.92 -21.16 1.17
C ALA A 27 37.23 -21.01 0.38
N LEU A 28 37.18 -20.35 -0.78
CA LEU A 28 38.38 -20.09 -1.60
C LEU A 28 39.33 -19.08 -0.93
N LEU A 29 38.79 -18.03 -0.29
CA LEU A 29 39.59 -17.09 0.50
C LEU A 29 40.22 -17.80 1.72
N GLU A 30 39.46 -18.63 2.42
CA GLU A 30 39.98 -19.47 3.53
C GLU A 30 41.07 -20.44 3.07
N ALA A 31 41.00 -20.93 1.83
CA ALA A 31 42.03 -21.75 1.20
C ALA A 31 43.27 -20.94 0.74
N GLY A 32 43.31 -19.63 0.96
CA GLY A 32 44.46 -18.76 0.66
C GLY A 32 44.48 -18.19 -0.76
N HIS A 33 43.35 -18.18 -1.48
CA HIS A 33 43.29 -17.58 -2.81
C HIS A 33 43.32 -16.04 -2.70
N ASP A 34 44.28 -15.42 -3.38
CA ASP A 34 44.50 -13.98 -3.33
C ASP A 34 43.41 -13.20 -4.11
N PRO A 35 42.64 -12.32 -3.45
CA PRO A 35 41.60 -11.50 -4.08
C PRO A 35 42.14 -10.31 -4.88
N THR A 36 43.44 -10.02 -4.83
CA THR A 36 44.08 -8.94 -5.61
C THR A 36 44.44 -9.36 -7.03
N LEU A 37 44.46 -10.66 -7.29
CA LEU A 37 44.85 -11.22 -8.58
C LEU A 37 43.89 -10.80 -9.67
N ARG A 38 44.45 -10.41 -10.81
CA ARG A 38 43.72 -9.93 -11.99
C ARG A 38 43.87 -10.95 -13.10
N HIS A 39 42.76 -11.39 -13.68
CA HIS A 39 42.78 -12.42 -14.71
C HIS A 39 42.38 -11.89 -16.10
N VAL A 40 43.08 -12.36 -17.14
CA VAL A 40 42.92 -11.89 -18.54
C VAL A 40 41.50 -12.12 -19.05
N LYS A 41 40.89 -13.28 -18.76
CA LYS A 41 39.48 -13.61 -19.11
C LYS A 41 38.49 -12.55 -18.61
N TYR A 42 38.76 -11.94 -17.46
CA TYR A 42 37.88 -10.96 -16.83
C TYR A 42 38.33 -9.51 -17.08
N LYS A 43 39.14 -9.29 -18.12
CA LYS A 43 39.68 -7.98 -18.52
C LYS A 43 40.56 -7.34 -17.44
N PHE A 44 41.36 -8.13 -16.73
CA PHE A 44 42.21 -7.68 -15.63
C PHE A 44 41.45 -6.98 -14.48
N ARG A 45 40.17 -7.33 -14.31
CA ARG A 45 39.38 -6.92 -13.16
C ARG A 45 39.59 -7.90 -12.00
N PRO A 46 39.64 -7.42 -10.75
CA PRO A 46 39.69 -8.29 -9.57
C PRO A 46 38.37 -9.06 -9.41
N PRO A 47 38.37 -10.18 -8.65
CA PRO A 47 37.17 -11.00 -8.41
C PRO A 47 35.98 -10.20 -7.88
N PHE A 48 36.22 -9.19 -7.04
CA PHE A 48 35.17 -8.34 -6.49
C PHE A 48 34.39 -7.56 -7.57
N ASP A 49 35.06 -7.07 -8.59
CA ASP A 49 34.45 -6.33 -9.70
C ASP A 49 33.69 -7.23 -10.67
N VAL A 50 34.03 -8.51 -10.69
CA VAL A 50 33.30 -9.54 -11.44
C VAL A 50 32.04 -9.99 -10.70
N ALA A 51 32.00 -9.81 -9.37
CA ALA A 51 30.88 -10.25 -8.55
C ALA A 51 29.58 -9.47 -8.85
N THR A 52 28.61 -10.15 -9.44
CA THR A 52 27.29 -9.59 -9.76
C THR A 52 26.35 -9.62 -8.55
N SER A 53 26.45 -10.67 -7.73
CA SER A 53 25.59 -10.90 -6.55
C SER A 53 25.99 -10.03 -5.36
N LYS A 54 25.00 -9.68 -4.53
CA LYS A 54 25.22 -9.01 -3.23
C LYS A 54 25.90 -9.94 -2.23
N GLU A 55 25.62 -11.25 -2.31
CA GLU A 55 26.16 -12.25 -1.37
C GLU A 55 27.66 -12.49 -1.59
N ALA A 56 28.09 -12.70 -2.84
CA ALA A 56 29.51 -12.81 -3.18
C ALA A 56 30.31 -11.58 -2.74
N ARG A 57 29.79 -10.36 -2.97
CA ARG A 57 30.45 -9.12 -2.51
C ARG A 57 30.49 -9.01 -0.98
N ASN A 58 29.48 -9.50 -0.29
CA ASN A 58 29.48 -9.53 1.19
C ASN A 58 30.49 -10.54 1.74
N ALA A 59 30.71 -11.67 1.07
CA ALA A 59 31.74 -12.63 1.46
C ALA A 59 33.14 -12.01 1.46
N PHE A 60 33.50 -11.27 0.39
CA PHE A 60 34.77 -10.52 0.34
C PHE A 60 34.89 -9.50 1.49
N ARG A 61 33.82 -8.75 1.79
CA ARG A 61 33.83 -7.77 2.90
C ARG A 61 33.95 -8.40 4.28
N ARG A 62 33.26 -9.52 4.52
CA ARG A 62 33.34 -10.27 5.79
C ARG A 62 34.72 -10.85 6.01
N TYR A 63 35.29 -11.45 4.97
CA TYR A 63 36.63 -12.00 5.04
C TYR A 63 37.68 -10.90 5.24
N MET A 64 37.53 -9.77 4.54
CA MET A 64 38.37 -8.58 4.76
C MET A 64 38.33 -8.12 6.21
N ALA A 65 37.16 -7.99 6.83
CA ALA A 65 37.02 -7.55 8.22
C ALA A 65 37.70 -8.49 9.24
N LEU A 66 37.89 -9.76 8.91
CA LEU A 66 38.60 -10.74 9.75
C LEU A 66 40.10 -10.78 9.46
N HIS A 67 40.52 -10.40 8.25
CA HIS A 67 41.88 -10.56 7.74
C HIS A 67 42.37 -9.29 7.00
N GLU A 68 42.27 -8.14 7.66
CA GLU A 68 42.59 -6.83 7.07
C GLU A 68 44.07 -6.69 6.64
N GLU A 69 44.98 -7.38 7.34
CA GLU A 69 46.43 -7.33 7.07
C GLU A 69 46.93 -8.41 6.11
N GLN A 70 46.07 -9.36 5.70
CA GLN A 70 46.51 -10.54 4.94
C GLN A 70 46.75 -10.26 3.45
N TRP A 71 45.98 -9.34 2.85
CA TRP A 71 46.12 -8.93 1.45
C TRP A 71 45.92 -7.43 1.28
N ASP A 72 46.39 -6.88 0.16
CA ASP A 72 46.11 -5.50 -0.22
C ASP A 72 44.67 -5.36 -0.75
N TRP A 73 43.72 -5.21 0.18
CA TRP A 73 42.30 -5.06 -0.13
C TRP A 73 41.98 -3.82 -0.99
N HIS A 74 42.86 -2.81 -0.98
CA HIS A 74 42.73 -1.65 -1.86
C HIS A 74 43.02 -2.06 -3.32
N ALA A 75 44.06 -2.87 -3.55
CA ALA A 75 44.36 -3.43 -4.88
C ALA A 75 43.27 -4.39 -5.39
N ALA A 76 42.56 -5.09 -4.49
CA ALA A 76 41.41 -5.94 -4.79
C ALA A 76 40.12 -5.15 -5.12
N HIS A 77 40.14 -3.81 -5.00
CA HIS A 77 39.00 -2.92 -5.20
C HIS A 77 37.77 -3.29 -4.35
N VAL A 78 37.98 -3.99 -3.23
CA VAL A 78 36.94 -4.22 -2.23
C VAL A 78 36.84 -2.92 -1.44
N PRO A 79 35.74 -2.14 -1.54
CA PRO A 79 35.59 -0.95 -0.72
C PRO A 79 35.57 -1.43 0.73
N ALA A 80 36.52 -0.93 1.53
CA ALA A 80 36.53 -1.11 2.97
C ALA A 80 35.10 -0.86 3.47
N GLY A 81 34.47 -1.95 3.90
CA GLY A 81 33.03 -2.00 4.06
C GLY A 81 32.58 -0.90 5.02
N MET A 82 31.52 -0.19 4.63
CA MET A 82 30.57 0.40 5.58
C MET A 82 30.31 -0.69 6.64
N THR A 83 30.83 -0.50 7.85
CA THR A 83 30.92 -1.54 8.90
C THR A 83 29.55 -2.19 9.12
N GLU A 84 29.50 -3.46 9.51
CA GLU A 84 28.23 -4.15 9.81
C GLU A 84 27.37 -3.35 10.82
N GLU A 85 28.02 -2.56 11.68
CA GLU A 85 27.40 -1.57 12.56
C GLU A 85 26.57 -0.51 11.81
N GLN A 86 27.07 0.04 10.69
CA GLN A 86 26.34 1.03 9.89
C GLN A 86 25.20 0.42 9.06
N GLN A 87 25.29 -0.88 8.74
CA GLN A 87 24.16 -1.60 8.14
C GLN A 87 23.07 -1.91 9.18
N ALA A 88 23.48 -2.33 10.38
CA ALA A 88 22.58 -2.53 11.51
C ALA A 88 21.91 -1.22 11.96
N GLU A 89 22.65 -0.10 12.01
CA GLU A 89 22.11 1.22 12.35
C GLU A 89 21.11 1.71 11.30
N LYS A 90 21.40 1.52 10.01
CA LYS A 90 20.44 1.85 8.95
C LYS A 90 19.18 0.99 9.06
N GLU A 91 19.33 -0.31 9.32
CA GLU A 91 18.18 -1.20 9.47
C GLU A 91 17.36 -0.87 10.73
N GLU A 92 18.01 -0.54 11.85
CA GLU A 92 17.35 -0.07 13.06
C GLU A 92 16.61 1.25 12.82
N ARG A 93 17.25 2.22 12.17
CA ARG A 93 16.67 3.52 11.82
C ARG A 93 15.47 3.37 10.88
N GLU A 94 15.54 2.48 9.89
CA GLU A 94 14.41 2.19 9.01
C GLU A 94 13.29 1.46 9.75
N ARG A 95 13.61 0.52 10.66
CA ARG A 95 12.62 -0.12 11.54
C ARG A 95 11.95 0.88 12.49
N ALA A 96 12.69 1.86 13.01
CA ALA A 96 12.17 2.93 13.86
C ALA A 96 11.22 3.84 13.10
N LYS A 97 11.61 4.30 11.89
CA LYS A 97 10.75 5.09 11.00
C LYS A 97 9.48 4.32 10.59
N ALA A 98 9.60 3.03 10.29
CA ALA A 98 8.46 2.19 9.94
C ALA A 98 7.47 2.06 11.10
N LYS A 99 7.97 1.88 12.33
CA LYS A 99 7.14 1.86 13.55
C LYS A 99 6.46 3.21 13.79
N GLU A 100 7.16 4.32 13.60
CA GLU A 100 6.59 5.67 13.73
C GLU A 100 5.50 5.92 12.69
N LYS A 101 5.76 5.61 11.41
CA LYS A 101 4.78 5.74 10.32
C LYS A 101 3.54 4.89 10.58
N LYS A 102 3.71 3.66 11.08
CA LYS A 102 2.59 2.79 11.47
C LYS A 102 1.77 3.40 12.60
N LYS A 103 2.41 3.92 13.66
CA LYS A 103 1.70 4.60 14.77
C LYS A 103 0.94 5.84 14.29
N ARG A 104 1.53 6.65 13.40
CA ARG A 104 0.88 7.84 12.84
C ARG A 104 -0.32 7.47 11.96
N ALA A 105 -0.18 6.44 11.12
CA ALA A 105 -1.27 5.94 10.28
C ALA A 105 -2.44 5.38 11.11
N GLU A 106 -2.13 4.66 12.20
CA GLU A 106 -3.16 4.14 13.10
C GLU A 106 -3.92 5.27 13.82
N LYS A 107 -3.20 6.28 14.34
CA LYS A 107 -3.82 7.46 14.95
C LYS A 107 -4.72 8.21 13.97
N ALA A 108 -4.25 8.47 12.75
CA ALA A 108 -5.04 9.12 11.72
C ALA A 108 -6.29 8.31 11.32
N LYS A 109 -6.19 6.98 11.23
CA LYS A 109 -7.34 6.11 10.96
C LYS A 109 -8.37 6.17 12.10
N LYS A 110 -7.92 6.17 13.35
CA LYS A 110 -8.80 6.26 14.52
C LYS A 110 -9.51 7.62 14.59
N GLU A 111 -8.81 8.71 14.30
CA GLU A 111 -9.36 10.06 14.26
C GLU A 111 -10.39 10.21 13.14
N ARG A 112 -10.08 9.73 11.93
CA ARG A 112 -11.04 9.74 10.82
C ARG A 112 -12.31 8.95 11.15
N LYS A 113 -12.18 7.77 11.76
CA LYS A 113 -13.33 6.95 12.14
C LYS A 113 -14.22 7.65 13.18
N ARG A 114 -13.60 8.36 14.14
CA ARG A 114 -14.34 9.16 15.15
C ARG A 114 -15.08 10.33 14.51
N ALA A 115 -14.42 11.07 13.62
CA ALA A 115 -15.06 12.17 12.90
C ALA A 115 -16.22 11.69 12.02
N GLU A 116 -16.04 10.57 11.32
CA GLU A 116 -17.10 9.95 10.51
C GLU A 116 -18.29 9.49 11.36
N GLU A 117 -18.03 8.89 12.52
CA GLU A 117 -19.07 8.50 13.48
C GLU A 117 -19.81 9.72 14.06
N GLU A 118 -19.09 10.79 14.39
CA GLU A 118 -19.69 12.03 14.90
C GLU A 118 -20.56 12.73 13.86
N VAL A 119 -20.10 12.81 12.61
CA VAL A 119 -20.89 13.34 11.50
C VAL A 119 -22.15 12.49 11.29
N ARG A 120 -22.03 11.16 11.40
CA ARG A 120 -23.17 10.24 11.28
C ARG A 120 -24.18 10.40 12.41
N THR A 121 -23.74 10.54 13.67
CA THR A 121 -24.66 10.77 14.80
C THR A 121 -25.32 12.14 14.71
N GLN A 122 -24.60 13.18 14.28
CA GLN A 122 -25.19 14.50 14.03
C GLN A 122 -26.23 14.47 12.91
N ALA A 123 -25.99 13.75 11.82
CA ALA A 123 -26.99 13.59 10.76
C ALA A 123 -28.21 12.79 11.23
N ALA A 124 -28.02 11.72 12.00
CA ALA A 124 -29.12 10.93 12.57
C ALA A 124 -29.97 11.76 13.55
N THR A 125 -29.35 12.55 14.43
CA THR A 125 -30.07 13.44 15.35
C THR A 125 -30.84 14.54 14.62
N LYS A 126 -30.26 15.14 13.56
CA LYS A 126 -30.97 16.10 12.69
C LYS A 126 -32.16 15.45 11.97
N LEU A 127 -31.99 14.23 11.46
CA LEU A 127 -33.07 13.48 10.84
C LEU A 127 -34.20 13.20 11.83
N HIS A 128 -33.85 12.73 13.03
CA HIS A 128 -34.83 12.47 14.09
C HIS A 128 -35.57 13.74 14.53
N ALA A 129 -34.87 14.88 14.64
CA ALA A 129 -35.49 16.16 14.95
C ALA A 129 -36.44 16.64 13.83
N ALA A 130 -36.02 16.54 12.56
CA ALA A 130 -36.86 16.88 11.41
C ALA A 130 -38.07 15.94 11.28
N MET A 131 -37.91 14.67 11.67
CA MET A 131 -38.99 13.69 11.78
C MET A 131 -40.02 14.05 12.85
N GLY A 132 -39.73 14.95 13.78
CA GLY A 132 -40.71 15.51 14.73
C GLY A 132 -41.55 16.66 14.13
N GLY A 133 -41.11 17.28 13.05
CA GLY A 133 -41.79 18.41 12.41
C GLY A 133 -42.69 18.03 11.23
N GLU A 134 -43.31 19.05 10.64
CA GLU A 134 -44.15 18.97 9.44
C GLU A 134 -43.53 19.66 8.21
N ASN A 135 -42.36 20.29 8.38
CA ASN A 135 -41.67 20.97 7.29
C ASN A 135 -41.02 19.94 6.34
N VAL A 136 -41.61 19.78 5.16
CA VAL A 136 -41.19 18.82 4.13
C VAL A 136 -39.79 19.13 3.59
N GLU A 137 -39.44 20.41 3.42
CA GLU A 137 -38.13 20.83 2.91
C GLU A 137 -37.02 20.54 3.94
N ALA A 138 -37.26 20.82 5.21
CA ALA A 138 -36.33 20.50 6.28
C ALA A 138 -36.12 18.98 6.44
N LEU A 139 -37.19 18.19 6.31
CA LEU A 139 -37.14 16.73 6.40
C LEU A 139 -36.45 16.10 5.18
N THR A 140 -36.69 16.61 3.98
CA THR A 140 -36.00 16.15 2.75
C THR A 140 -34.50 16.47 2.81
N ALA A 141 -34.12 17.66 3.27
CA ALA A 141 -32.71 18.04 3.43
C ALA A 141 -32.00 17.15 4.47
N ALA A 142 -32.63 16.90 5.62
CA ALA A 142 -32.08 16.02 6.66
C ALA A 142 -31.96 14.56 6.19
N MET A 143 -32.92 14.05 5.42
CA MET A 143 -32.90 12.72 4.83
C MET A 143 -31.75 12.56 3.82
N GLN A 144 -31.53 13.55 2.95
CA GLN A 144 -30.44 13.53 1.98
C GLN A 144 -29.07 13.55 2.66
N GLU A 145 -28.92 14.34 3.72
CA GLU A 145 -27.68 14.40 4.49
C GLU A 145 -27.41 13.07 5.22
N ALA A 146 -28.44 12.48 5.83
CA ALA A 146 -28.36 11.15 6.45
C ALA A 146 -27.98 10.07 5.44
N ALA A 147 -28.50 10.12 4.21
CA ALA A 147 -28.15 9.19 3.14
C ALA A 147 -26.69 9.36 2.67
N ARG A 148 -26.19 10.61 2.58
CA ARG A 148 -24.78 10.89 2.20
C ARG A 148 -23.77 10.34 3.19
N VAL A 149 -24.08 10.39 4.48
CA VAL A 149 -23.18 9.94 5.55
C VAL A 149 -23.39 8.47 5.93
N GLY A 150 -24.25 7.74 5.21
CA GLY A 150 -24.49 6.31 5.44
C GLY A 150 -25.23 6.01 6.74
N CYS A 151 -26.17 6.86 7.17
CA CYS A 151 -27.12 6.52 8.25
C CYS A 151 -27.96 5.28 7.91
N SER A 152 -28.67 4.74 8.91
CA SER A 152 -29.41 3.48 8.72
C SER A 152 -30.48 3.61 7.62
N ASN A 153 -30.62 2.57 6.79
CA ASN A 153 -31.57 2.59 5.69
C ASN A 153 -33.02 2.70 6.17
N ASP A 154 -33.35 2.08 7.31
CA ASP A 154 -34.69 2.11 7.90
C ASP A 154 -35.11 3.53 8.30
N GLU A 155 -34.20 4.33 8.88
CA GLU A 155 -34.46 5.73 9.25
C GLU A 155 -34.68 6.61 8.01
N VAL A 156 -33.91 6.39 6.95
CA VAL A 156 -34.03 7.12 5.69
C VAL A 156 -35.34 6.76 4.98
N GLU A 157 -35.74 5.49 4.99
CA GLU A 157 -37.00 5.03 4.41
C GLU A 157 -38.22 5.55 5.18
N ALA A 158 -38.17 5.55 6.52
CA ALA A 158 -39.21 6.12 7.36
C ALA A 158 -39.39 7.64 7.10
N ALA A 159 -38.29 8.37 6.93
CA ALA A 159 -38.33 9.78 6.56
C ALA A 159 -38.97 10.02 5.19
N ARG A 160 -38.61 9.21 4.20
CA ARG A 160 -39.20 9.26 2.86
C ARG A 160 -40.71 8.98 2.88
N ALA A 161 -41.15 7.97 3.63
CA ALA A 161 -42.56 7.65 3.78
C ALA A 161 -43.34 8.80 4.46
N LYS A 162 -42.74 9.46 5.46
CA LYS A 162 -43.33 10.62 6.11
C LYS A 162 -43.43 11.82 5.16
N ILE A 163 -42.39 12.10 4.37
CA ILE A 163 -42.43 13.14 3.32
C ILE A 163 -43.58 12.89 2.35
N ASP A 164 -43.70 11.67 1.84
CA ASP A 164 -44.79 11.30 0.93
C ASP A 164 -46.15 11.49 1.58
N LYS A 165 -46.30 11.16 2.87
CA LYS A 165 -47.55 11.37 3.61
C LYS A 165 -47.88 12.87 3.75
N LEU A 166 -46.92 13.69 4.17
CA LEU A 166 -47.10 15.14 4.31
C LEU A 166 -47.45 15.81 2.98
N LEU A 167 -46.81 15.39 1.88
CA LEU A 167 -47.16 15.86 0.54
C LEU A 167 -48.58 15.45 0.14
N LYS A 168 -49.03 14.25 0.53
CA LYS A 168 -50.38 13.77 0.25
C LYS A 168 -51.46 14.51 1.04
N ASP A 169 -51.15 14.87 2.29
CA ASP A 169 -52.05 15.54 3.23
C ASP A 169 -52.01 17.08 3.07
N SER A 170 -51.10 17.61 2.25
CA SER A 170 -51.01 19.05 1.97
C SER A 170 -52.33 19.59 1.39
N ALA A 171 -52.83 20.65 2.03
CA ALA A 171 -54.05 21.36 1.65
C ALA A 171 -53.81 22.40 0.54
N ASP A 172 -52.56 22.50 0.03
CA ASP A 172 -52.21 23.44 -1.02
C ASP A 172 -52.92 23.05 -2.35
N PRO A 173 -53.82 23.90 -2.87
CA PRO A 173 -54.59 23.58 -4.07
C PRO A 173 -53.71 23.39 -5.31
N GLU A 174 -52.51 23.97 -5.35
CA GLU A 174 -51.57 23.78 -6.45
C GLU A 174 -50.93 22.39 -6.40
N VAL A 175 -50.45 21.97 -5.24
CA VAL A 175 -49.87 20.63 -5.02
C VAL A 175 -50.92 19.54 -5.28
N GLN A 176 -52.17 19.75 -4.85
CA GLN A 176 -53.26 18.81 -5.12
C GLN A 176 -53.60 18.71 -6.61
N ARG A 177 -53.64 19.84 -7.34
CA ARG A 177 -53.86 19.85 -8.80
C ARG A 177 -52.73 19.15 -9.54
N GLN A 178 -51.48 19.40 -9.17
CA GLN A 178 -50.32 18.71 -9.74
C GLN A 178 -50.38 17.21 -9.51
N ARG A 179 -50.72 16.78 -8.29
CA ARG A 179 -50.90 15.36 -7.95
C ARG A 179 -52.05 14.73 -8.73
N GLN A 180 -53.21 15.39 -8.86
CA GLN A 180 -54.31 14.88 -9.68
C GLN A 180 -53.91 14.77 -11.16
N ARG A 181 -53.15 15.73 -11.71
CA ARG A 181 -52.62 15.66 -13.07
C ARG A 181 -51.67 14.47 -13.24
N ALA A 182 -50.74 14.27 -12.31
CA ALA A 182 -49.81 13.14 -12.32
C ALA A 182 -50.55 11.79 -12.21
N LEU A 183 -51.54 11.67 -11.33
CA LEU A 183 -52.37 10.47 -11.21
C LEU A 183 -53.15 10.17 -12.50
N ARG A 184 -53.74 11.20 -13.13
CA ARG A 184 -54.43 11.05 -14.41
C ARG A 184 -53.48 10.68 -15.54
N ALA A 185 -52.29 11.25 -15.59
CA ALA A 185 -51.25 10.90 -16.55
C ALA A 185 -50.80 9.44 -16.38
N ALA A 186 -50.47 9.03 -15.16
CA ALA A 186 -50.08 7.65 -14.85
C ALA A 186 -51.20 6.64 -15.20
N ALA A 187 -52.46 6.98 -14.95
CA ALA A 187 -53.60 6.14 -15.34
C ALA A 187 -53.77 6.05 -16.87
N ALA A 188 -53.45 7.12 -17.62
CA ALA A 188 -53.44 7.10 -19.08
C ALA A 188 -52.28 6.24 -19.63
N GLU A 189 -51.08 6.39 -19.07
CA GLU A 189 -49.91 5.57 -19.42
C GLU A 189 -50.13 4.09 -19.14
N ALA A 190 -50.75 3.73 -18.00
CA ALA A 190 -51.10 2.35 -17.68
C ALA A 190 -52.10 1.73 -18.68
N ARG A 191 -53.04 2.53 -19.21
CA ARG A 191 -53.96 2.09 -20.26
C ARG A 191 -53.23 1.88 -21.60
N LEU A 192 -52.29 2.75 -21.95
CA LEU A 192 -51.49 2.63 -23.17
C LEU A 192 -50.54 1.42 -23.10
N ASN A 193 -49.83 1.22 -21.98
CA ASN A 193 -48.95 0.07 -21.77
C ASN A 193 -49.73 -1.25 -21.70
N GLY A 194 -50.91 -1.27 -21.06
CA GLY A 194 -51.79 -2.45 -21.06
C GLY A 194 -52.40 -2.78 -22.43
N CYS A 195 -52.42 -1.82 -23.34
CA CYS A 195 -52.86 -2.00 -24.74
C CYS A 195 -51.71 -2.41 -25.67
N SER A 196 -50.46 -2.03 -25.34
CA SER A 196 -49.26 -2.40 -26.10
C SER A 196 -48.71 -3.82 -25.83
N ALA A 197 -49.20 -4.51 -24.79
CA ALA A 197 -48.72 -5.84 -24.37
C ALA A 197 -49.62 -7.01 -24.83
N ARG A 198 -50.45 -6.80 -25.85
CA ARG A 198 -51.42 -7.80 -26.34
C ARG A 198 -51.21 -8.11 -27.82
#